data_AF-A0A346XS71-F1
#
_entry.id   AF-A0A346XS71-F1
#
_cell.length_a   1.000
_cell.length_b   1.000
_cell.length_c   1.000
_cell.angle_alpha   90.00
_cell.angle_beta   90.00
_cell.angle_gamma   90.00
#
_symmetry.space_group_name_H-M   'P 1'
#
loop_
_entity.id
_entity.type
_entity.pdbx_description
1 polymer ?
#
loop_
_entity_poly.entity_id
_entity_poly.type
_entity_poly.pdbx_seq_one_letter_code
_entity_poly.pdbx_strand_id
1 'polypeptide(L)'
;MQTTRPTAPAHHDDMIRTNMPLVGYAVSSMAARIPRHVPREDLMSAGMLGLTQAAQAYDPSTGVPFDRFARLRIKGALLDELRSRDWASRSVRRNARRMQAARDTFVSREGRTASLDETAAEMGVEVDEARHMVDDVHRGTVLNYQALTEDGVDDMLPAPDATPEANILDRERRAILLDAIAVLPERQQAVINAYFFEERPMADIADEMGVTESRISQIRAEAFEMIRAAMEATLEDTPAPVEQRPNGHAARRRASYYAAVATASTVAQRLDRVPAMAA
;
A
#
# COMPACT_ATOMS: atom_id res chain seq x y z
N MET A 1 -37.53 46.55 -8.49
CA MET A 1 -36.32 45.84 -8.94
C MET A 1 -35.54 45.40 -7.71
N GLN A 2 -35.72 44.16 -7.27
CA GLN A 2 -34.92 43.58 -6.19
C GLN A 2 -33.73 42.85 -6.80
N THR A 3 -32.55 43.29 -6.44
CA THR A 3 -31.25 42.69 -6.78
C THR A 3 -31.04 41.45 -5.93
N THR A 4 -31.19 40.25 -6.51
CA THR A 4 -30.81 38.98 -5.90
C THR A 4 -29.29 38.87 -5.86
N ARG A 5 -28.70 39.03 -4.67
CA ARG A 5 -27.32 38.60 -4.36
C ARG A 5 -27.27 37.06 -4.29
N PRO A 6 -26.15 36.41 -4.65
CA PRO A 6 -26.11 34.98 -4.94
C PRO A 6 -26.18 34.12 -3.67
N THR A 7 -26.99 33.05 -3.74
CA THR A 7 -27.14 31.95 -2.77
C THR A 7 -25.92 31.02 -2.71
N ALA A 8 -24.70 31.58 -2.66
CA ALA A 8 -23.47 30.79 -2.61
C ALA A 8 -23.20 30.07 -1.25
N PRO A 9 -23.48 30.66 -0.06
CA PRO A 9 -23.07 30.03 1.20
C PRO A 9 -23.93 28.82 1.60
N ALA A 10 -25.24 28.85 1.33
CA ALA A 10 -26.15 27.76 1.71
C ALA A 10 -25.90 26.47 0.91
N HIS A 11 -25.49 26.59 -0.36
CA HIS A 11 -25.17 25.45 -1.21
C HIS A 11 -23.86 24.77 -0.80
N HIS A 12 -22.83 25.55 -0.43
CA HIS A 12 -21.57 25.00 0.07
C HIS A 12 -21.75 24.28 1.42
N ASP A 13 -22.55 24.86 2.30
CA ASP A 13 -22.88 24.28 3.61
C ASP A 13 -23.55 22.91 3.49
N ASP A 14 -24.47 22.75 2.54
CA ASP A 14 -25.17 21.49 2.29
C ASP A 14 -24.25 20.43 1.66
N MET A 15 -23.40 20.85 0.72
CA MET A 15 -22.36 20.01 0.14
C MET A 15 -21.35 19.51 1.18
N ILE A 16 -20.91 20.38 2.09
CA ILE A 16 -20.00 20.01 3.18
C ILE A 16 -20.70 19.01 4.10
N ARG A 17 -21.94 19.28 4.54
CA ARG A 17 -22.69 18.40 5.44
C ARG A 17 -22.88 16.99 4.87
N THR A 18 -23.30 16.91 3.61
CA THR A 18 -23.54 15.64 2.93
C THR A 18 -22.26 14.81 2.76
N ASN A 19 -21.11 15.48 2.65
CA ASN A 19 -19.82 14.83 2.36
C ASN A 19 -18.87 14.73 3.56
N MET A 20 -19.29 15.14 4.76
CA MET A 20 -18.50 14.95 6.00
C MET A 20 -18.06 13.49 6.24
N PRO A 21 -18.87 12.45 5.94
CA PRO A 21 -18.43 11.06 6.10
C PRO A 21 -17.19 10.69 5.28
N LEU A 22 -16.93 11.39 4.17
CA LEU A 22 -15.75 11.18 3.33
C LEU A 22 -14.45 11.47 4.08
N VAL A 23 -14.46 12.49 4.94
CA VAL A 23 -13.33 12.81 5.82
C VAL A 23 -13.14 11.70 6.85
N GLY A 24 -14.25 11.24 7.45
CA GLY A 24 -14.32 10.08 8.34
C GLY A 24 -13.58 8.87 7.80
N TYR A 25 -13.97 8.46 6.60
CA TYR A 25 -13.38 7.33 5.88
C TYR A 25 -11.91 7.56 5.54
N ALA A 26 -11.57 8.73 4.98
CA ALA A 26 -10.21 9.05 4.56
C ALA A 26 -9.20 9.00 5.71
N VAL A 27 -9.57 9.55 6.86
CA VAL A 27 -8.73 9.52 8.07
C VAL A 27 -8.64 8.12 8.64
N SER A 28 -9.73 7.35 8.72
CA SER A 28 -9.68 5.98 9.27
C SER A 28 -8.78 5.07 8.44
N SER A 29 -8.86 5.14 7.11
CA SER A 29 -7.99 4.40 6.20
C SER A 29 -6.51 4.77 6.35
N MET A 30 -6.22 6.04 6.59
CA MET A 30 -4.85 6.53 6.74
C MET A 30 -4.29 6.34 8.16
N ALA A 31 -5.14 6.42 9.18
CA ALA A 31 -4.79 6.17 10.58
C ALA A 31 -4.24 4.76 10.81
N ALA A 32 -4.73 3.76 10.06
CA ALA A 32 -4.21 2.40 10.08
C ALA A 32 -2.75 2.28 9.58
N ARG A 33 -2.25 3.28 8.85
CA ARG A 33 -0.98 3.23 8.11
C ARG A 33 0.06 4.23 8.62
N ILE A 34 -0.26 5.00 9.66
CA ILE A 34 0.60 6.07 10.22
C ILE A 34 1.03 5.75 11.66
N PRO A 35 2.14 6.35 12.14
CA PRO A 35 2.60 6.16 13.52
C PRO A 35 1.57 6.60 14.57
N ARG A 36 1.51 5.88 15.69
CA ARG A 36 0.58 6.14 16.81
C ARG A 36 0.73 7.53 17.47
N HIS A 37 1.80 8.26 17.19
CA HIS A 37 2.02 9.61 17.70
C HIS A 37 1.28 10.70 16.91
N VAL A 38 0.69 10.38 15.76
CA VAL A 38 -0.13 11.33 14.99
C VAL A 38 -1.56 11.30 15.55
N PRO A 39 -2.07 12.41 16.10
CA PRO A 39 -3.43 12.44 16.64
C PRO A 39 -4.47 12.33 15.53
N ARG A 40 -5.49 11.48 15.73
CA ARG A 40 -6.60 11.32 14.78
C ARG A 40 -7.44 12.59 14.62
N GLU A 41 -7.59 13.34 15.70
CA GLU A 41 -8.37 14.60 15.74
C GLU A 41 -7.77 15.67 14.82
N ASP A 42 -6.45 15.66 14.71
CA ASP A 42 -5.74 16.57 13.87
C ASP A 42 -5.93 16.26 12.38
N LEU A 43 -5.89 14.98 12.02
CA LEU A 43 -6.23 14.53 10.67
C LEU A 43 -7.69 14.83 10.34
N MET A 44 -8.61 14.68 11.30
CA MET A 44 -9.99 15.12 11.11
C MET A 44 -10.06 16.61 10.77
N SER A 45 -9.34 17.44 11.51
CA SER A 45 -9.32 18.88 11.32
C SER A 45 -8.77 19.25 9.94
N ALA A 46 -7.65 18.65 9.53
CA ALA A 46 -7.06 18.86 8.22
C ALA A 46 -7.95 18.38 7.06
N GLY A 47 -8.56 17.20 7.19
CA GLY A 47 -9.48 16.68 6.19
C GLY A 47 -10.75 17.52 6.07
N MET A 48 -11.27 18.06 7.17
CA MET A 48 -12.42 18.97 7.17
C MET A 48 -12.09 20.32 6.51
N LEU A 49 -10.88 20.83 6.74
CA LEU A 49 -10.36 22.00 6.03
C LEU A 49 -10.27 21.75 4.52
N GLY A 50 -9.74 20.59 4.12
CA GLY A 50 -9.66 20.17 2.73
C GLY A 50 -11.04 20.05 2.05
N LEU A 51 -12.04 19.49 2.75
CA LEU A 51 -13.42 19.42 2.26
C LEU A 51 -14.04 20.82 2.09
N THR A 52 -13.80 21.72 3.03
CA THR A 52 -14.31 23.10 2.97
C THR A 52 -13.71 23.85 1.79
N GLN A 53 -12.40 23.73 1.59
CA GLN A 53 -11.70 24.30 0.43
C GLN A 53 -12.16 23.67 -0.88
N ALA A 54 -12.51 22.38 -0.89
CA ALA A 54 -13.09 21.72 -2.05
C ALA A 54 -14.46 22.31 -2.40
N ALA A 55 -15.35 22.49 -1.42
CA ALA A 55 -16.67 23.08 -1.65
C ALA A 55 -16.58 24.49 -2.22
N GLN A 56 -15.62 25.30 -1.75
CA GLN A 56 -15.41 26.66 -2.24
C GLN A 56 -14.81 26.73 -3.66
N ALA A 57 -13.98 25.74 -4.02
CA ALA A 57 -13.28 25.70 -5.31
C ALA A 57 -13.98 24.81 -6.35
N TYR A 58 -15.14 24.24 -6.03
CA TYR A 58 -15.83 23.32 -6.90
C TYR A 58 -16.52 24.05 -8.05
N ASP A 59 -16.28 23.57 -9.26
CA ASP A 59 -16.92 24.05 -10.48
C ASP A 59 -17.74 22.91 -11.11
N PRO A 60 -19.08 22.96 -11.02
CA PRO A 60 -19.96 21.96 -11.61
C PRO A 60 -19.84 21.85 -13.13
N SER A 61 -19.37 22.89 -13.83
CA SER A 61 -19.26 22.90 -15.29
C SER A 61 -18.17 21.96 -15.82
N THR A 62 -17.28 21.50 -14.94
CA THR A 62 -16.22 20.52 -15.26
C THR A 62 -16.75 19.10 -15.46
N GLY A 63 -18.02 18.82 -15.10
CA GLY A 63 -18.64 17.51 -15.24
C GLY A 63 -18.16 16.45 -14.22
N VAL A 64 -17.25 16.82 -13.31
CA VAL A 64 -16.75 15.92 -12.26
C VAL A 64 -17.70 15.98 -11.04
N PRO A 65 -18.22 14.85 -10.54
CA PRO A 65 -18.99 14.82 -9.30
C PRO A 65 -18.22 15.41 -8.12
N PHE A 66 -18.92 16.16 -7.25
CA PHE A 66 -18.28 16.87 -6.13
C PHE A 66 -17.55 15.93 -5.17
N ASP A 67 -18.12 14.76 -4.87
CA ASP A 67 -17.52 13.78 -3.97
C ASP A 67 -16.16 13.29 -4.48
N ARG A 68 -16.02 13.05 -5.80
CA ARG A 68 -14.74 12.71 -6.43
C ARG A 68 -13.73 13.84 -6.29
N PHE A 69 -14.14 15.07 -6.58
CA PHE A 69 -13.29 16.25 -6.44
C PHE A 69 -12.85 16.48 -4.98
N ALA A 70 -13.78 16.36 -4.04
CA ALA A 70 -13.56 16.55 -2.62
C ALA A 70 -12.60 15.50 -2.06
N ARG A 71 -12.71 14.23 -2.44
CA ARG A 71 -11.79 13.16 -1.99
C ARG A 71 -10.33 13.46 -2.32
N LEU A 72 -10.04 13.98 -3.52
CA LEU A 72 -8.68 14.35 -3.91
C LEU A 72 -8.15 15.50 -3.05
N ARG A 73 -8.99 16.50 -2.77
CA ARG A 73 -8.64 17.65 -1.91
C ARG A 73 -8.46 17.25 -0.44
N ILE A 74 -9.33 16.40 0.09
CA ILE A 74 -9.24 15.85 1.45
C ILE A 74 -7.93 15.06 1.59
N LYS A 75 -7.62 14.15 0.65
CA LYS A 75 -6.37 13.38 0.66
C LYS A 75 -5.14 14.30 0.63
N GLY A 76 -5.16 15.32 -0.23
CA GLY A 76 -4.10 16.34 -0.28
C GLY A 76 -3.89 17.04 1.06
N ALA A 77 -4.97 17.55 1.67
CA ALA A 77 -4.92 18.23 2.96
C ALA A 77 -4.40 17.35 4.09
N LEU A 78 -4.78 16.07 4.12
CA LEU A 78 -4.28 15.11 5.10
C LEU A 78 -2.78 14.81 4.91
N LEU A 79 -2.32 14.69 3.67
CA LEU A 79 -0.90 14.51 3.37
C LEU A 79 -0.08 15.75 3.73
N ASP A 80 -0.62 16.95 3.48
CA ASP A 80 0.00 18.21 3.87
C ASP A 80 0.08 18.36 5.38
N GLU A 81 -0.95 17.93 6.10
CA GLU A 81 -0.96 17.88 7.56
C GLU A 81 0.13 16.94 8.10
N LEU A 82 0.22 15.74 7.55
CA LEU A 82 1.29 14.77 7.88
C LEU A 82 2.68 15.30 7.53
N ARG A 83 2.82 16.11 6.47
CA ARG A 83 4.09 16.78 6.13
C ARG A 83 4.43 17.91 7.10
N SER A 84 3.42 18.62 7.61
CA SER A 84 3.59 19.77 8.50
C SER A 84 3.97 19.37 9.93
N ARG A 85 3.48 18.20 10.41
CA ARG A 85 3.74 17.64 11.74
C ARG A 85 5.03 16.83 11.90
N ASP A 86 5.96 17.02 10.98
CA ASP A 86 7.35 16.56 11.05
C ASP A 86 7.66 15.16 10.43
N TRP A 87 8.95 14.98 10.13
CA TRP A 87 9.72 13.72 10.15
C TRP A 87 10.09 12.97 8.84
N ALA A 88 9.18 12.60 7.93
CA ALA A 88 9.45 11.54 6.94
C ALA A 88 10.42 11.87 5.76
N SER A 89 11.02 13.07 5.65
CA SER A 89 11.58 13.50 4.35
C SER A 89 13.05 13.97 4.30
N ARG A 90 13.65 14.48 5.37
CA ARG A 90 15.06 14.94 5.31
C ARG A 90 16.00 14.08 6.14
N SER A 91 15.71 13.86 7.42
CA SER A 91 16.48 12.95 8.27
C SER A 91 16.33 11.51 7.79
N VAL A 92 15.10 11.05 7.51
CA VAL A 92 14.82 9.70 7.01
C VAL A 92 15.46 9.46 5.64
N ARG A 93 15.38 10.39 4.68
CA ARG A 93 16.09 10.23 3.38
C ARG A 93 17.61 10.29 3.55
N ARG A 94 18.12 11.11 4.46
CA ARG A 94 19.55 11.17 4.78
C ARG A 94 20.01 9.85 5.41
N ASN A 95 19.23 9.30 6.31
CA ASN A 95 19.49 8.03 6.98
C ASN A 95 19.38 6.86 5.99
N ALA A 96 18.40 6.86 5.08
CA ALA A 96 18.29 5.90 3.98
C ALA A 96 19.54 5.92 3.09
N ARG A 97 20.01 7.12 2.70
CA ARG A 97 21.25 7.27 1.92
C ARG A 97 22.49 6.83 2.69
N ARG A 98 22.59 7.15 3.99
CA ARG A 98 23.67 6.68 4.87
C ARG A 98 23.68 5.16 4.96
N MET A 99 22.51 4.55 5.14
CA MET A 99 22.35 3.11 5.26
C MET A 99 22.67 2.39 3.95
N GLN A 100 22.27 2.97 2.81
CA GLN A 100 22.64 2.44 1.51
C GLN A 100 24.16 2.56 1.26
N ALA A 101 24.76 3.71 1.56
CA ALA A 101 26.21 3.91 1.40
C ALA A 101 27.04 2.95 2.28
N ALA A 102 26.57 2.69 3.51
CA ALA A 102 27.19 1.71 4.40
C ALA A 102 27.09 0.28 3.84
N ARG A 103 25.92 -0.10 3.33
CA ARG A 103 25.74 -1.40 2.66
C ARG A 103 26.61 -1.54 1.42
N ASP A 104 26.69 -0.51 0.59
CA ASP A 104 27.50 -0.52 -0.63
C ASP A 104 29.01 -0.63 -0.30
N THR A 105 29.46 0.10 0.73
CA THR A 105 30.84 0.02 1.24
C THR A 105 31.15 -1.39 1.73
N PHE A 106 30.26 -1.97 2.52
CA PHE A 106 30.40 -3.34 3.01
C PHE A 106 30.43 -4.37 1.86
N VAL A 107 29.51 -4.25 0.90
CA VAL A 107 29.48 -5.13 -0.29
C VAL A 107 30.77 -5.02 -1.09
N SER A 108 31.32 -3.82 -1.26
CA SER A 108 32.59 -3.62 -1.97
C SER A 108 33.78 -4.28 -1.28
N ARG A 109 33.75 -4.37 0.06
CA ARG A 109 34.82 -4.96 0.88
C ARG A 109 34.69 -6.47 1.02
N GLU A 110 33.48 -6.97 1.27
CA GLU A 110 33.23 -8.36 1.69
C GLU A 110 32.60 -9.24 0.59
N GLY A 111 32.18 -8.66 -0.54
CA GLY A 111 31.61 -9.39 -1.68
C GLY A 111 30.24 -10.03 -1.40
N ARG A 112 29.57 -9.64 -0.31
CA ARG A 112 28.24 -10.12 0.09
C ARG A 112 27.42 -8.99 0.72
N THR A 113 26.11 -9.20 0.83
CA THR A 113 25.20 -8.24 1.49
C THR A 113 25.46 -8.15 3.00
N ALA A 114 25.35 -6.92 3.53
CA ALA A 114 25.49 -6.65 4.96
C ALA A 114 24.21 -7.03 5.72
N SER A 115 24.37 -7.64 6.89
CA SER A 115 23.31 -7.76 7.90
C SER A 115 23.01 -6.40 8.54
N LEU A 116 21.95 -6.31 9.34
CA LEU A 116 21.59 -5.05 10.01
C LEU A 116 22.66 -4.63 11.02
N ASP A 117 23.21 -5.59 11.78
CA ASP A 117 24.26 -5.35 12.77
C ASP A 117 25.56 -4.87 12.10
N GLU A 118 25.91 -5.47 10.96
CA GLU A 118 27.05 -5.05 10.15
C GLU A 118 26.82 -3.67 9.52
N THR A 119 25.58 -3.38 9.11
CA THR A 119 25.21 -2.04 8.61
C THR A 119 25.30 -1.00 9.73
N ALA A 120 24.88 -1.35 10.95
CA ALA A 120 24.97 -0.47 12.12
C ALA A 120 26.44 -0.18 12.48
N ALA A 121 27.27 -1.22 12.51
CA ALA A 121 28.71 -1.11 12.74
C ALA A 121 29.40 -0.24 11.68
N GLU A 122 29.09 -0.44 10.39
CA GLU A 122 29.64 0.36 9.29
C GLU A 122 29.16 1.83 9.34
N MET A 123 27.95 2.08 9.85
CA MET A 123 27.42 3.43 10.07
C MET A 123 27.90 4.09 11.37
N GLY A 124 28.56 3.35 12.25
CA GLY A 124 28.97 3.82 13.59
C GLY A 124 27.79 4.14 14.51
N VAL A 125 26.69 3.39 14.41
CA VAL A 125 25.50 3.56 15.26
C VAL A 125 25.19 2.26 15.99
N GLU A 126 24.40 2.36 17.05
CA GLU A 126 23.86 1.20 17.75
C GLU A 126 22.86 0.43 16.88
N VAL A 127 22.76 -0.88 17.09
CA VAL A 127 21.88 -1.76 16.28
C VAL A 127 20.40 -1.37 16.44
N ASP A 128 20.00 -0.96 17.63
CA ASP A 128 18.63 -0.48 17.90
C ASP A 128 18.33 0.81 17.12
N GLU A 129 19.32 1.71 17.03
CA GLU A 129 19.19 2.93 16.23
C GLU A 129 19.08 2.61 14.74
N ALA A 130 19.85 1.63 14.24
CA ALA A 130 19.72 1.15 12.88
C ALA A 130 18.35 0.49 12.60
N ARG A 131 17.78 -0.26 13.54
CA ARG A 131 16.40 -0.80 13.43
C ARG A 131 15.38 0.32 13.30
N HIS A 132 15.45 1.33 14.17
CA HIS A 132 14.57 2.50 14.07
C HIS A 132 14.68 3.18 12.71
N MET A 133 15.90 3.39 12.20
CA MET A 133 16.10 3.96 10.87
C MET A 133 15.48 3.13 9.75
N VAL A 134 15.55 1.79 9.80
CA VAL A 134 14.89 0.91 8.81
C VAL A 134 13.37 1.09 8.86
N ASP A 135 12.82 1.07 10.06
CA ASP A 135 11.39 1.24 10.32
C ASP A 135 10.87 2.59 9.81
N ASP A 136 11.62 3.66 10.05
CA ASP A 136 11.27 5.00 9.61
C ASP A 136 11.36 5.16 8.09
N VAL A 137 12.36 4.51 7.46
CA VAL A 137 12.47 4.45 5.99
C VAL A 137 11.32 3.64 5.39
N HIS A 138 10.93 2.52 6.01
CA HIS A 138 9.82 1.70 5.54
C HIS A 138 8.49 2.46 5.64
N ARG A 139 8.22 3.11 6.78
CA ARG A 139 7.04 3.96 7.00
C ARG A 139 7.00 5.17 6.05
N GLY A 140 8.15 5.80 5.80
CA GLY A 140 8.27 6.91 4.84
C GLY A 140 8.10 6.47 3.38
N THR A 141 8.49 5.25 3.04
CA THR A 141 8.36 4.69 1.68
C THR A 141 6.91 4.28 1.38
N VAL A 142 6.19 3.72 2.35
CA VAL A 142 4.76 3.39 2.23
C VAL A 142 3.90 4.64 1.98
N LEU A 143 4.20 5.74 2.68
CA LEU A 143 3.54 7.04 2.47
C LEU A 143 3.87 7.67 1.09
N ASN A 144 5.08 7.44 0.57
CA ASN A 144 5.48 7.96 -0.74
C ASN A 144 4.91 7.11 -1.89
N TYR A 145 4.82 5.79 -1.75
CA TYR A 145 4.30 4.90 -2.80
C TYR A 145 2.78 5.05 -2.98
N GLN A 146 2.01 5.23 -1.90
CA GLN A 146 0.56 5.50 -1.95
C GLN A 146 0.17 6.94 -2.34
N ALA A 147 1.15 7.86 -2.29
CA ALA A 147 1.02 9.22 -2.81
C ALA A 147 1.37 9.30 -4.31
N LEU A 148 2.15 8.35 -4.85
CA LEU A 148 2.53 8.28 -6.26
C LEU A 148 1.60 7.42 -7.13
N THR A 149 0.79 6.52 -6.56
CA THR A 149 -0.17 5.75 -7.35
C THR A 149 -1.54 6.43 -7.39
N GLU A 150 -2.05 6.64 -8.61
CA GLU A 150 -3.47 6.98 -8.86
C GLU A 150 -4.41 5.92 -8.24
N ASP A 151 -3.93 4.67 -8.11
CA ASP A 151 -4.65 3.52 -7.52
C ASP A 151 -5.01 3.70 -6.04
N GLY A 152 -4.28 4.52 -5.28
CA GLY A 152 -4.63 4.80 -3.88
C GLY A 152 -5.84 5.73 -3.71
N VAL A 153 -6.37 6.28 -4.80
CA VAL A 153 -7.65 7.00 -4.83
C VAL A 153 -8.79 6.04 -5.20
N ASP A 154 -8.48 5.03 -6.03
CA ASP A 154 -9.41 4.02 -6.50
C ASP A 154 -9.90 3.09 -5.37
N ASP A 155 -9.02 2.78 -4.42
CA ASP A 155 -9.34 2.00 -3.20
C ASP A 155 -10.29 2.75 -2.22
N MET A 156 -10.58 4.04 -2.49
CA MET A 156 -11.54 4.85 -1.74
C MET A 156 -12.84 5.13 -2.48
N LEU A 157 -12.95 4.73 -3.74
CA LEU A 157 -14.16 4.87 -4.54
C LEU A 157 -14.99 3.58 -4.43
N PRO A 158 -16.28 3.63 -4.05
CA PRO A 158 -17.23 2.79 -4.75
C PRO A 158 -17.32 3.38 -6.16
N ALA A 159 -16.60 2.80 -7.12
CA ALA A 159 -16.48 3.36 -8.47
C ALA A 159 -17.88 3.53 -9.12
N PRO A 160 -18.36 4.76 -9.37
CA PRO A 160 -19.61 4.96 -10.11
C PRO A 160 -19.38 4.90 -11.63
N ASP A 161 -18.12 4.97 -12.07
CA ASP A 161 -17.73 5.11 -13.48
C ASP A 161 -16.87 3.94 -13.97
N ALA A 162 -16.73 2.88 -13.19
CA ALA A 162 -16.09 1.69 -13.70
C ALA A 162 -16.97 1.15 -14.83
N THR A 163 -16.49 1.28 -16.06
CA THR A 163 -17.18 0.68 -17.19
C THR A 163 -17.37 -0.81 -16.90
N PRO A 164 -18.39 -1.47 -17.45
CA PRO A 164 -18.58 -2.90 -17.25
C PRO A 164 -17.28 -3.69 -17.48
N GLU A 165 -16.46 -3.27 -18.44
CA GLU A 165 -15.14 -3.81 -18.75
C GLU A 165 -14.12 -3.57 -17.62
N ALA A 166 -14.01 -2.34 -17.10
CA ALA A 166 -13.08 -2.02 -16.01
C ALA A 166 -13.41 -2.80 -14.72
N ASN A 167 -14.71 -2.93 -14.41
CA ASN A 167 -15.18 -3.73 -13.28
C ASN A 167 -14.87 -5.23 -13.44
N ILE A 168 -15.01 -5.76 -14.66
CA ILE A 168 -14.67 -7.15 -14.97
C ILE A 168 -13.17 -7.37 -14.81
N LEU A 169 -12.34 -6.44 -15.30
CA LEU A 169 -10.88 -6.53 -15.21
C LEU A 169 -10.39 -6.43 -13.76
N ASP A 170 -10.96 -5.54 -12.95
CA ASP A 170 -10.64 -5.44 -11.51
C ASP A 170 -11.05 -6.71 -10.74
N ARG A 171 -12.25 -7.23 -11.00
CA ARG A 171 -12.70 -8.52 -10.41
C ARG A 171 -11.77 -9.67 -10.79
N GLU A 172 -11.36 -9.73 -12.06
CA GLU A 172 -10.41 -10.72 -12.53
C GLU A 172 -9.04 -10.58 -11.85
N ARG A 173 -8.49 -9.37 -11.77
CA ARG A 173 -7.22 -9.08 -11.07
C ARG A 173 -7.26 -9.51 -9.61
N ARG A 174 -8.34 -9.19 -8.89
CA ARG A 174 -8.54 -9.58 -7.48
C ARG A 174 -8.65 -11.10 -7.34
N ALA A 175 -9.37 -11.76 -8.23
CA ALA A 175 -9.49 -13.21 -8.21
C ALA A 175 -8.15 -13.91 -8.47
N ILE A 176 -7.34 -13.41 -9.42
CA ILE A 176 -5.98 -13.90 -9.68
C ILE A 176 -5.08 -13.71 -8.46
N LEU A 177 -5.17 -12.56 -7.78
CA LEU A 177 -4.42 -12.33 -6.54
C LEU A 177 -4.78 -13.36 -5.47
N LEU A 178 -6.07 -13.65 -5.28
CA LEU A 178 -6.52 -14.67 -4.33
C LEU A 178 -6.01 -16.06 -4.70
N ASP A 179 -5.99 -16.41 -5.98
CA ASP A 179 -5.41 -17.68 -6.44
C ASP A 179 -3.91 -17.74 -6.23
N ALA A 180 -3.19 -16.65 -6.49
CA ALA A 180 -1.76 -16.55 -6.23
C ALA A 180 -1.45 -16.80 -4.74
N ILE A 181 -2.23 -16.20 -3.83
CA ILE A 181 -2.09 -16.43 -2.39
C ILE A 181 -2.46 -17.87 -2.02
N ALA A 182 -3.51 -18.44 -2.62
CA ALA A 182 -3.97 -19.80 -2.33
C ALA A 182 -2.96 -20.89 -2.73
N VAL A 183 -2.18 -20.62 -3.79
CA VAL A 183 -1.22 -21.57 -4.37
C VAL A 183 0.21 -21.38 -3.83
N LEU A 184 0.43 -20.36 -2.98
CA LEU A 184 1.72 -20.16 -2.32
C LEU A 184 2.15 -21.42 -1.55
N PRO A 185 3.47 -21.69 -1.45
CA PRO A 185 4.01 -22.65 -0.51
C PRO A 185 3.47 -22.43 0.90
N GLU A 186 3.09 -23.50 1.61
CA GLU A 186 2.39 -23.46 2.91
C GLU A 186 3.04 -22.49 3.92
N ARG A 187 4.38 -22.49 4.02
CA ARG A 187 5.10 -21.57 4.91
C ARG A 187 4.96 -20.11 4.54
N GLN A 188 4.94 -19.79 3.24
CA GLN A 188 4.77 -18.43 2.76
C GLN A 188 3.31 -17.99 2.92
N GLN A 189 2.36 -18.88 2.58
CA GLN A 189 0.94 -18.64 2.77
C GLN A 189 0.59 -18.37 4.24
N ALA A 190 1.11 -19.18 5.18
CA ALA A 190 0.90 -18.99 6.61
C ALA A 190 1.39 -17.62 7.10
N VAL A 191 2.58 -17.19 6.67
CA VAL A 191 3.14 -15.86 7.01
C VAL A 191 2.28 -14.74 6.43
N ILE A 192 1.82 -14.87 5.18
CA ILE A 192 0.95 -13.86 4.55
C ILE A 192 -0.40 -13.79 5.27
N ASN A 193 -1.01 -14.93 5.60
CA ASN A 193 -2.28 -14.99 6.32
C ASN A 193 -2.17 -14.38 7.72
N ALA A 194 -1.20 -14.82 8.52
CA ALA A 194 -1.01 -14.32 9.87
C ALA A 194 -0.71 -12.81 9.90
N TYR A 195 0.07 -12.30 8.94
CA TYR A 195 0.46 -10.89 8.92
C TYR A 195 -0.62 -9.96 8.33
N PHE A 196 -1.28 -10.35 7.22
CA PHE A 196 -2.20 -9.46 6.49
C PHE A 196 -3.68 -9.68 6.81
N PHE A 197 -4.08 -10.89 7.18
CA PHE A 197 -5.48 -11.22 7.45
C PHE A 197 -5.77 -11.30 8.95
N GLU A 198 -4.81 -11.82 9.74
CA GLU A 198 -4.92 -11.90 11.19
C GLU A 198 -4.26 -10.70 11.91
N GLU A 199 -3.59 -9.81 11.16
CA GLU A 199 -2.92 -8.59 11.65
C GLU A 199 -1.91 -8.83 12.80
N ARG A 200 -1.26 -10.01 12.82
CA ARG A 200 -0.33 -10.39 13.88
C ARG A 200 1.05 -9.77 13.69
N PRO A 201 1.72 -9.34 14.78
CA PRO A 201 3.07 -8.81 14.69
C PRO A 201 4.06 -9.92 14.31
N MET A 202 5.15 -9.55 13.63
CA MET A 202 6.11 -10.53 13.12
C MET A 202 6.82 -11.32 14.22
N ALA A 203 7.02 -10.73 15.39
CA ALA A 203 7.58 -11.41 16.56
C ALA A 203 6.71 -12.61 16.96
N ASP A 204 5.40 -12.43 17.09
CA ASP A 204 4.48 -13.50 17.47
C ASP A 204 4.41 -14.61 16.40
N ILE A 205 4.49 -14.23 15.12
CA ILE A 205 4.53 -15.19 13.99
C ILE A 205 5.86 -15.97 14.02
N ALA A 206 6.97 -15.29 14.33
CA ALA A 206 8.29 -15.89 14.42
C ALA A 206 8.36 -16.91 15.55
N ASP A 207 7.82 -16.55 16.72
CA ASP A 207 7.74 -17.41 17.90
C ASP A 207 6.91 -18.67 17.62
N GLU A 208 5.74 -18.54 17.01
CA GLU A 208 4.89 -19.68 16.64
C GLU A 208 5.57 -20.58 15.60
N MET A 209 6.23 -19.99 14.60
CA MET A 209 6.90 -20.74 13.55
C MET A 209 8.29 -21.27 13.94
N GLY A 210 8.76 -20.98 15.15
CA GLY A 210 10.07 -21.39 15.66
C GLY A 210 11.24 -20.84 14.84
N VAL A 211 11.12 -19.62 14.32
CA VAL A 211 12.16 -18.95 13.51
C VAL A 211 12.40 -17.53 14.02
N THR A 212 13.38 -16.83 13.46
CA THR A 212 13.63 -15.43 13.82
C THR A 212 12.68 -14.49 13.08
N GLU A 213 12.43 -13.30 13.65
CA GLU A 213 11.65 -12.25 12.99
C GLU A 213 12.22 -11.87 11.61
N SER A 214 13.55 -11.81 11.51
CA SER A 214 14.26 -11.60 10.23
C SER A 214 13.91 -12.67 9.19
N ARG A 215 13.77 -13.94 9.63
CA ARG A 215 13.37 -15.03 8.74
C ARG A 215 11.92 -14.88 8.28
N ILE A 216 11.01 -14.41 9.13
CA ILE A 216 9.62 -14.09 8.74
C ILE A 216 9.58 -12.96 7.72
N SER A 217 10.36 -11.90 7.92
CA SER A 217 10.47 -10.79 6.97
C SER A 217 10.97 -11.25 5.59
N GLN A 218 11.97 -12.15 5.56
CA GLN A 218 12.44 -12.76 4.31
C GLN A 218 11.38 -13.62 3.62
N ILE A 219 10.69 -14.48 4.37
CA ILE A 219 9.63 -15.34 3.82
C ILE A 219 8.52 -14.49 3.21
N ARG A 220 8.13 -13.39 3.88
CA ARG A 220 7.15 -12.43 3.37
C ARG A 220 7.63 -11.76 2.08
N ALA A 221 8.88 -11.27 2.06
CA ALA A 221 9.44 -10.63 0.86
C ALA A 221 9.50 -11.60 -0.33
N GLU A 222 9.93 -12.85 -0.10
CA GLU A 222 9.94 -13.90 -1.12
C GLU A 222 8.52 -14.21 -1.64
N ALA A 223 7.51 -14.22 -0.76
CA ALA A 223 6.11 -14.43 -1.15
C ALA A 223 5.60 -13.28 -2.04
N PHE A 224 5.91 -12.03 -1.70
CA PHE A 224 5.53 -10.87 -2.52
C PHE A 224 6.11 -10.90 -3.92
N GLU A 225 7.40 -11.22 -4.04
CA GLU A 225 8.05 -11.37 -5.36
C GLU A 225 7.39 -12.48 -6.18
N MET A 226 7.05 -13.60 -5.55
CA MET A 226 6.35 -14.69 -6.24
C MET A 226 4.94 -14.31 -6.68
N ILE A 227 4.14 -13.69 -5.81
CA ILE A 227 2.79 -13.21 -6.17
C ILE A 227 2.87 -12.24 -7.34
N ARG A 228 3.75 -11.24 -7.27
CA ARG A 228 3.90 -10.22 -8.31
C ARG A 228 4.24 -10.85 -9.66
N ALA A 229 5.27 -11.70 -9.69
CA ALA A 229 5.69 -12.38 -10.92
C ALA A 229 4.60 -13.29 -11.50
N ALA A 230 3.80 -13.95 -10.65
CA ALA A 230 2.68 -14.78 -11.10
C ALA A 230 1.53 -13.94 -11.69
N MET A 231 1.21 -12.82 -11.06
CA MET A 231 0.18 -11.90 -11.55
C MET A 231 0.58 -11.26 -12.87
N GLU A 232 1.82 -10.80 -13.01
CA GLU A 232 2.36 -10.22 -14.25
C GLU A 232 2.33 -11.25 -15.38
N ALA A 233 2.77 -12.49 -15.12
CA ALA A 233 2.72 -13.56 -16.10
C ALA A 233 1.29 -13.94 -16.54
N THR A 234 0.31 -13.84 -15.63
CA THR A 234 -1.09 -14.22 -15.91
C THR A 234 -1.89 -13.09 -16.56
N LEU A 235 -1.60 -11.83 -16.21
CA LEU A 235 -2.34 -10.65 -16.69
C LEU A 235 -1.82 -10.13 -18.03
N GLU A 236 -0.52 -10.19 -18.26
CA GLU A 236 0.12 -9.63 -19.46
C GLU A 236 0.35 -10.68 -20.55
N ASP A 237 -0.12 -11.92 -20.33
CA ASP A 237 0.19 -13.12 -21.14
C ASP A 237 1.68 -13.22 -21.48
N THR A 238 2.51 -12.67 -20.59
CA THR A 238 3.93 -12.50 -20.76
C THR A 238 4.60 -13.70 -20.10
N PRO A 239 5.47 -14.43 -20.81
CA PRO A 239 6.14 -15.59 -20.23
C PRO A 239 6.91 -15.15 -18.98
N ALA A 240 6.66 -15.84 -17.87
CA ALA A 240 7.27 -15.55 -16.59
C ALA A 240 8.81 -15.40 -16.71
N PRO A 241 9.45 -14.57 -15.87
CA PRO A 241 10.87 -14.26 -15.99
C PRO A 241 11.72 -15.52 -16.15
N VAL A 242 12.46 -15.62 -17.26
CA VAL A 242 13.32 -16.76 -17.56
C VAL A 242 14.51 -16.74 -16.60
N GLU A 243 14.54 -17.66 -15.64
CA GLU A 243 15.66 -17.75 -14.71
C GLU A 243 16.96 -18.14 -15.42
N GLN A 244 18.06 -17.47 -15.05
CA GLN A 244 19.40 -17.65 -15.63
C GLN A 244 19.98 -19.07 -15.43
N ARG A 245 19.34 -19.93 -14.61
CA ARG A 245 19.72 -21.34 -14.38
C ARG A 245 18.48 -22.26 -14.36
N PRO A 246 17.99 -22.72 -15.53
CA PRO A 246 16.69 -23.39 -15.66
C PRO A 246 16.58 -24.76 -14.97
N ASN A 247 17.70 -25.35 -14.52
CA ASN A 247 17.75 -26.69 -13.92
C ASN A 247 17.84 -26.70 -12.38
N GLY A 248 17.78 -25.55 -11.70
CA GLY A 248 17.78 -25.50 -10.24
C GLY A 248 16.47 -25.98 -9.62
N HIS A 249 16.53 -26.61 -8.44
CA HIS A 249 15.31 -26.98 -7.68
C HIS A 249 14.42 -25.76 -7.38
N ALA A 250 15.03 -24.59 -7.15
CA ALA A 250 14.30 -23.33 -6.96
C ALA A 250 13.55 -22.89 -8.23
N ALA A 251 14.19 -22.98 -9.39
CA ALA A 251 13.61 -22.64 -10.70
C ALA A 251 12.36 -23.49 -10.98
N ARG A 252 12.46 -24.81 -10.78
CA ARG A 252 11.33 -25.74 -10.99
C ARG A 252 10.15 -25.45 -10.07
N ARG A 253 10.40 -25.13 -8.79
CA ARG A 253 9.33 -24.76 -7.85
C ARG A 253 8.63 -23.46 -8.23
N ARG A 254 9.37 -22.45 -8.72
CA ARG A 254 8.77 -21.20 -9.16
C ARG A 254 7.97 -21.39 -10.45
N ALA A 255 8.49 -22.15 -11.41
CA ALA A 255 7.77 -22.51 -12.62
C ALA A 255 6.49 -23.30 -12.32
N SER A 256 6.54 -24.28 -11.40
CA SER A 256 5.35 -25.03 -10.98
C SER A 256 4.33 -24.15 -10.28
N TYR A 257 4.77 -23.17 -9.48
CA TYR A 257 3.90 -22.21 -8.83
C TYR A 257 3.20 -21.31 -9.87
N TYR A 258 3.93 -20.73 -10.82
CA TYR A 258 3.33 -19.89 -11.87
C TYR A 258 2.31 -20.66 -12.71
N ALA A 259 2.63 -21.91 -13.10
CA ALA A 259 1.70 -22.77 -13.81
C ALA A 259 0.44 -23.11 -12.98
N ALA A 260 0.62 -23.31 -11.67
CA ALA A 260 -0.49 -23.58 -10.77
C ALA A 260 -1.39 -22.35 -10.57
N VAL A 261 -0.83 -21.13 -10.51
CA VAL A 261 -1.64 -19.88 -10.47
C VAL A 261 -2.42 -19.69 -11.76
N ALA A 262 -1.79 -19.91 -12.92
CA ALA A 262 -2.45 -19.80 -14.22
C ALA A 262 -3.63 -20.78 -14.37
N THR A 263 -3.54 -21.97 -13.75
CA THR A 263 -4.55 -23.04 -13.84
C THR A 263 -5.49 -23.15 -12.64
N ALA A 264 -5.27 -22.37 -11.57
CA ALA A 264 -6.04 -22.45 -10.33
C ALA A 264 -7.53 -22.15 -10.51
N SER A 265 -7.87 -21.29 -11.47
CA SER A 265 -9.25 -20.92 -11.78
C SER A 265 -9.39 -20.46 -13.22
N THR A 266 -10.56 -20.72 -13.81
CA THR A 266 -10.94 -20.19 -15.11
C THR A 266 -11.46 -18.76 -14.99
N VAL A 267 -11.42 -17.98 -16.09
CA VAL A 267 -11.97 -16.62 -16.13
C VAL A 267 -13.42 -16.58 -15.63
N ALA A 268 -14.25 -17.56 -16.01
CA ALA A 268 -15.61 -17.67 -15.51
C ALA A 268 -15.68 -17.85 -13.99
N GLN A 269 -14.86 -18.73 -13.42
CA GLN A 269 -14.79 -18.93 -11.96
C GLN A 269 -14.25 -17.70 -11.21
N ARG A 270 -13.35 -16.93 -11.83
CA ARG A 270 -12.82 -15.68 -11.27
C ARG A 270 -13.89 -14.58 -11.20
N LEU A 271 -14.72 -14.49 -12.23
CA LEU A 271 -15.78 -13.48 -12.33
C LEU A 271 -17.00 -13.81 -11.45
N ASP A 272 -17.26 -15.09 -11.19
CA ASP A 272 -18.34 -15.56 -10.31
C ASP A 272 -17.98 -15.53 -8.81
N ARG A 273 -16.70 -15.27 -8.46
CA ARG A 273 -16.31 -15.02 -7.06
C ARG A 273 -16.90 -13.68 -6.61
N VAL A 274 -18.06 -13.74 -5.97
CA VAL A 274 -18.59 -12.62 -5.20
C VAL A 274 -17.55 -12.31 -4.11
N PRO A 275 -16.98 -11.09 -4.07
CA PRO A 275 -16.16 -10.71 -2.93
C PRO A 275 -17.06 -10.81 -1.71
N ALA A 276 -16.72 -11.69 -0.77
CA ALA A 276 -17.29 -11.64 0.57
C ALA A 276 -16.78 -10.35 1.22
N MET A 277 -17.38 -9.21 0.86
CA MET A 277 -17.28 -7.99 1.62
C MET A 277 -17.99 -8.26 2.95
N ALA A 278 -17.17 -8.51 3.98
CA ALA A 278 -17.41 -8.28 5.40
C ALA A 278 -18.90 -8.21 5.83
N ALA A 279 -19.36 -9.32 6.41
CA ALA A 279 -20.30 -9.28 7.52
C ALA A 279 -19.52 -9.05 8.82
#